data_AF-A0A9D4XAV7-F1
#
_entry.id   AF-A0A9D4XAV7-F1
#
_cell.length_a   1.000
_cell.length_b   1.000
_cell.length_c   1.000
_cell.angle_alpha   90.00
_cell.angle_beta   90.00
_cell.angle_gamma   90.00
#
_symmetry.space_group_name_H-M   'P 1'
#
loop_
_entity.id
_entity.type
_entity.pdbx_description
1 polymer ?
#
loop_
_entity_poly.entity_id
_entity_poly.type
_entity_poly.pdbx_seq_one_letter_code
_entity_poly.pdbx_strand_id
1 'polypeptide(L)'
;MLGNSICDMVKYWEAMNNNLRLQLGNIRASFQKSFYEVEHAHISLFYGNFRGSVSRAALRRIVEELLRVYYVGTNRKICGFTLRTSYGLSCACESGRYALGGISIPINIVRVHRRKLTMEGELGGKKILRSCFRFLVIFRLSAEK
;
A
#
# COMPACT_ATOMS: atom_id res chain seq x y z
N MET A 1 34.41 37.86 -5.67
CA MET A 1 34.21 36.40 -5.79
C MET A 1 32.81 36.05 -5.29
N LEU A 2 31.81 35.95 -6.17
CA LEU A 2 30.41 35.61 -5.84
C LEU A 2 29.83 34.49 -6.74
N GLY A 3 30.57 34.07 -7.77
CA GLY A 3 30.09 33.11 -8.77
C GLY A 3 30.04 31.65 -8.31
N ASN A 4 30.84 31.28 -7.30
CA ASN A 4 30.95 29.87 -6.88
C ASN A 4 29.70 29.41 -6.10
N SER A 5 29.16 30.26 -5.21
CA SER A 5 28.01 29.92 -4.35
C SER A 5 26.70 29.68 -5.13
N ILE A 6 26.44 30.46 -6.19
CA ILE A 6 25.25 30.28 -7.04
C ILE A 6 25.36 28.97 -7.83
N CYS A 7 26.54 28.67 -8.37
CA CYS A 7 26.79 27.43 -9.11
C CYS A 7 26.61 26.19 -8.21
N ASP A 8 27.01 26.27 -6.95
CA ASP A 8 26.85 25.18 -5.99
C ASP A 8 25.37 24.96 -5.62
N MET A 9 24.59 26.02 -5.42
CA MET A 9 23.15 25.92 -5.17
C MET A 9 22.38 25.29 -6.34
N VAL A 10 22.74 25.62 -7.59
CA VAL A 10 22.12 25.01 -8.78
C VAL A 10 22.38 23.50 -8.81
N LYS A 11 23.62 23.07 -8.54
CA LYS A 11 23.96 21.64 -8.47
C LYS A 11 23.18 20.89 -7.39
N TYR A 12 23.03 21.48 -6.19
CA TYR A 12 22.23 20.87 -5.13
C TYR A 12 20.76 20.75 -5.49
N TRP A 13 20.19 21.79 -6.10
CA TRP A 13 18.81 21.76 -6.58
C TRP A 13 18.59 20.68 -7.64
N GLU A 14 19.49 20.59 -8.63
CA GLU A 14 19.42 19.56 -9.67
C GLU A 14 19.53 18.15 -9.08
N ALA A 15 20.46 17.93 -8.16
CA ALA A 15 20.60 16.66 -7.47
C ALA A 15 19.32 16.30 -6.68
N MET A 16 18.75 17.25 -5.94
CA MET A 16 17.50 17.04 -5.20
C MET A 16 16.33 16.75 -6.16
N ASN A 17 16.19 17.52 -7.23
CA ASN A 17 15.15 17.33 -8.24
C ASN A 17 15.27 15.97 -8.93
N ASN A 18 16.47 15.55 -9.29
CA ASN A 18 16.73 14.23 -9.88
C ASN A 18 16.38 13.10 -8.90
N ASN A 19 16.74 13.23 -7.62
CA ASN A 19 16.36 12.27 -6.59
C ASN A 19 14.83 12.18 -6.41
N LEU A 20 14.12 13.31 -6.41
CA LEU A 20 12.66 13.34 -6.33
C LEU A 20 12.01 12.67 -7.55
N ARG A 21 12.52 12.94 -8.75
CA ARG A 21 12.04 12.29 -9.99
C ARG A 21 12.28 10.79 -9.97
N LEU A 22 13.44 10.34 -9.49
CA LEU A 22 13.75 8.92 -9.34
C LEU A 22 12.78 8.25 -8.36
N GLN A 23 12.54 8.86 -7.20
CA GLN A 23 11.57 8.34 -6.25
C GLN A 23 10.16 8.28 -6.83
N LEU A 24 9.72 9.31 -7.54
CA LEU A 24 8.42 9.32 -8.21
C LEU A 24 8.31 8.21 -9.26
N GLY A 25 9.37 7.97 -10.04
CA GLY A 25 9.48 6.86 -10.99
C GLY A 25 9.33 5.50 -10.30
N ASN A 26 10.06 5.28 -9.20
CA ASN A 26 9.98 4.04 -8.42
C ASN A 26 8.59 3.81 -7.83
N ILE A 27 7.94 4.86 -7.34
CA ILE A 27 6.58 4.79 -6.84
C ILE A 27 5.64 4.38 -7.97
N ARG A 28 5.68 5.08 -9.12
CA ARG A 28 4.85 4.76 -10.29
C ARG A 28 5.04 3.31 -10.73
N ALA A 29 6.29 2.85 -10.85
CA ALA A 29 6.60 1.47 -11.21
C ALA A 29 5.99 0.48 -10.20
N SER A 30 6.07 0.75 -8.89
CA SER A 30 5.47 -0.11 -7.86
C SER A 30 3.95 -0.21 -7.94
N PHE A 31 3.27 0.88 -8.32
CA PHE A 31 1.82 0.90 -8.55
C PHE A 31 1.46 0.08 -9.79
N GLN A 32 2.15 0.28 -10.91
CA GLN A 32 1.95 -0.51 -12.13
C GLN A 32 2.19 -2.00 -11.86
N LYS A 33 3.27 -2.31 -11.15
CA LYS A 33 3.60 -3.69 -10.74
C LYS A 33 2.51 -4.31 -9.89
N SER A 34 1.87 -3.53 -9.00
CA SER A 34 0.74 -4.00 -8.18
C SER A 34 -0.55 -4.20 -8.96
N PHE A 35 -0.69 -3.55 -10.12
CA PHE A 35 -1.85 -3.64 -10.96
C PHE A 35 -1.77 -4.83 -11.92
N TYR A 36 -0.63 -5.00 -12.58
CA TYR A 36 -0.48 -5.99 -13.65
C TYR A 36 0.10 -7.33 -13.19
N GLU A 37 0.96 -7.36 -12.17
CA GLU A 37 1.56 -8.61 -11.71
C GLU A 37 0.73 -9.29 -10.62
N VAL A 38 0.39 -10.56 -10.82
CA VAL A 38 -0.27 -11.40 -9.82
C VAL A 38 0.75 -12.39 -9.27
N GLU A 39 1.00 -12.33 -7.95
CA GLU A 39 1.83 -13.32 -7.27
C GLU A 39 1.05 -14.65 -7.12
N HIS A 40 1.75 -15.79 -7.18
CA HIS A 40 1.12 -17.11 -7.00
C HIS A 40 0.31 -17.23 -5.70
N ALA A 41 0.81 -16.65 -4.61
CA ALA A 41 0.12 -16.60 -3.32
C ALA A 41 -1.23 -15.86 -3.37
N HIS A 42 -1.45 -15.01 -4.38
CA HIS A 42 -2.66 -14.20 -4.56
C HIS A 42 -3.62 -14.78 -5.59
N ILE A 43 -3.33 -15.95 -6.17
CA ILE A 43 -4.15 -16.61 -7.20
C ILE A 43 -5.50 -17.13 -6.64
N SER A 44 -5.59 -17.34 -5.33
CA SER A 44 -6.85 -17.76 -4.69
C SER A 44 -8.01 -16.80 -4.97
N LEU A 45 -9.18 -17.36 -5.26
CA LEU A 45 -10.46 -16.65 -5.45
C LEU A 45 -10.81 -15.78 -4.24
N PHE A 46 -10.34 -16.18 -3.05
CA PHE A 46 -10.56 -15.45 -1.81
C PHE A 46 -9.98 -14.03 -1.83
N TYR A 47 -8.98 -13.77 -2.69
CA TYR A 47 -8.33 -12.48 -2.87
C TYR A 47 -8.71 -11.78 -4.18
N GLY A 48 -9.58 -12.38 -5.00
CA GLY A 48 -9.95 -11.85 -6.31
C GLY A 48 -10.44 -10.41 -6.24
N ASN A 49 -11.27 -10.10 -5.23
CA ASN A 49 -11.83 -8.76 -5.00
C ASN A 49 -10.79 -7.69 -4.68
N PHE A 50 -9.57 -8.06 -4.28
CA PHE A 50 -8.51 -7.12 -3.93
C PHE A 50 -7.57 -6.82 -5.09
N ARG A 51 -7.53 -7.67 -6.12
CA ARG A 51 -6.63 -7.49 -7.27
C ARG A 51 -6.96 -6.20 -8.02
N GLY A 52 -5.93 -5.49 -8.47
CA GLY A 52 -6.07 -4.20 -9.15
C GLY A 52 -6.59 -3.05 -8.28
N SER A 53 -6.97 -3.32 -7.02
CA SER A 53 -7.55 -2.32 -6.13
C SER A 53 -6.68 -2.02 -4.92
N VAL A 54 -5.93 -2.98 -4.39
CA VAL A 54 -5.03 -2.75 -3.24
C VAL A 54 -3.60 -3.09 -3.60
N SER A 55 -2.64 -2.40 -2.98
CA SER A 55 -1.21 -2.63 -3.24
C SER A 55 -0.79 -4.06 -2.89
N ARG A 56 0.22 -4.58 -3.58
CA ARG A 56 0.81 -5.90 -3.26
C ARG A 56 1.20 -6.04 -1.80
N ALA A 57 1.80 -5.00 -1.20
CA ALA A 57 2.17 -5.01 0.22
C ALA A 57 0.94 -5.13 1.15
N ALA A 58 -0.16 -4.44 0.83
CA ALA A 58 -1.40 -4.59 1.56
C ALA A 58 -2.00 -5.99 1.39
N LEU A 59 -1.92 -6.54 0.17
CA LEU A 59 -2.44 -7.88 -0.12
C LEU A 59 -1.65 -8.97 0.63
N ARG A 60 -0.32 -8.89 0.67
CA ARG A 60 0.54 -9.79 1.46
C ARG A 60 0.15 -9.80 2.94
N ARG A 61 -0.08 -8.62 3.53
CA ARG A 61 -0.53 -8.51 4.93
C ARG A 61 -1.90 -9.13 5.18
N ILE A 62 -2.81 -9.04 4.20
CA ILE A 62 -4.13 -9.70 4.28
C ILE A 62 -3.94 -11.22 4.23
N VAL A 63 -3.05 -11.73 3.39
CA VAL A 63 -2.73 -13.17 3.30
C VAL A 63 -2.15 -13.69 4.62
N GLU A 64 -1.17 -12.99 5.18
CA GLU A 64 -0.57 -13.32 6.48
C GLU A 64 -1.62 -13.35 7.61
N GLU A 65 -2.54 -12.37 7.61
CA GLU A 65 -3.64 -12.33 8.57
C GLU A 65 -4.67 -13.44 8.33
N LEU A 66 -4.83 -13.91 7.10
CA LEU A 66 -5.72 -15.02 6.82
C LEU A 66 -5.21 -16.33 7.41
N LEU A 67 -3.89 -16.56 7.41
CA LEU A 67 -3.29 -17.72 8.07
C LEU A 67 -3.61 -17.74 9.58
N ARG A 68 -3.76 -16.57 10.20
CA ARG A 68 -4.13 -16.46 11.62
C ARG A 68 -5.59 -16.81 11.89
N VAL A 69 -6.47 -16.88 10.88
CA VAL A 69 -7.89 -17.23 11.06
C VAL A 69 -8.07 -18.58 11.73
N TYR A 70 -7.20 -19.55 11.45
CA TYR A 70 -7.28 -20.88 12.03
C TYR A 70 -7.29 -20.85 13.57
N TYR A 71 -6.44 -20.01 14.17
CA TYR A 71 -6.31 -19.88 15.62
C TYR A 71 -7.18 -18.75 16.21
N VAL A 72 -7.30 -17.62 15.52
CA VAL A 72 -8.06 -16.46 15.99
C VAL A 72 -9.57 -16.67 15.85
N GLY A 73 -9.98 -17.42 14.82
CA GLY A 73 -11.37 -17.56 14.41
C GLY A 73 -12.03 -16.19 14.23
N THR A 74 -13.18 -16.01 14.86
CA THR A 74 -13.95 -14.76 14.86
C THR A 74 -13.77 -13.92 16.14
N ASN A 75 -12.86 -14.34 17.03
CA ASN A 75 -12.68 -13.72 18.34
C ASN A 75 -11.91 -12.39 18.24
N ARG A 76 -12.61 -11.29 18.48
CA ARG A 76 -12.04 -9.93 18.40
C ARG A 76 -10.95 -9.67 19.45
N LYS A 77 -11.06 -10.27 20.65
CA LYS A 77 -10.08 -10.08 21.73
C LYS A 77 -8.74 -10.72 21.35
N ILE A 78 -8.78 -11.96 20.86
CA ILE A 78 -7.58 -12.69 20.42
C ILE A 78 -6.96 -12.03 19.18
N CYS A 79 -7.79 -11.48 18.29
CA CYS A 79 -7.29 -10.84 17.07
C CYS A 79 -6.49 -9.56 17.31
N GLY A 80 -6.82 -8.79 18.36
CA GLY A 80 -6.19 -7.50 18.67
C GLY A 80 -6.52 -6.34 17.70
N PHE A 81 -7.19 -6.59 16.58
CA PHE A 81 -7.68 -5.58 15.63
C PHE A 81 -6.62 -4.64 15.02
N THR A 82 -5.33 -4.94 15.21
CA THR A 82 -4.20 -4.08 14.83
C THR A 82 -4.18 -3.77 13.32
N LEU A 83 -4.50 -4.75 12.48
CA LEU A 83 -4.50 -4.55 11.03
C LEU A 83 -5.57 -3.53 10.59
N ARG A 84 -6.72 -3.59 11.25
CA ARG A 84 -7.85 -2.68 10.99
C ARG A 84 -7.55 -1.27 11.48
N THR A 85 -7.01 -1.12 12.68
CA THR A 85 -6.73 0.19 13.28
C THR A 85 -5.54 0.88 12.63
N SER A 86 -4.43 0.17 12.45
CA SER A 86 -3.16 0.72 11.97
C SER A 86 -3.13 0.87 10.46
N TYR A 87 -3.67 -0.11 9.73
CA TYR A 87 -3.53 -0.17 8.28
C TYR A 87 -4.86 0.02 7.54
N GLY A 88 -6.01 -0.12 8.20
CA GLY A 88 -7.32 0.00 7.54
C GLY A 88 -7.64 -1.17 6.61
N LEU A 89 -7.06 -2.34 6.90
CA LEU A 89 -7.26 -3.59 6.17
C LEU A 89 -8.10 -4.59 7.01
N SER A 90 -8.53 -5.70 6.41
CA SER A 90 -9.32 -6.74 7.08
C SER A 90 -8.48 -7.55 8.09
N CYS A 91 -8.89 -7.61 9.36
CA CYS A 91 -8.25 -8.48 10.37
C CYS A 91 -8.59 -9.96 10.18
N ALA A 92 -7.81 -10.87 10.76
CA ALA A 92 -8.18 -12.29 10.87
C ALA A 92 -9.62 -12.50 11.40
N CYS A 93 -10.02 -11.76 12.44
CA CYS A 93 -11.37 -11.84 13.01
C CYS A 93 -12.52 -11.49 12.07
N GLU A 94 -12.28 -10.57 11.14
CA GLU A 94 -13.23 -10.15 10.10
C GLU A 94 -13.22 -11.20 9.00
N SER A 95 -12.03 -11.56 8.51
CA SER A 95 -11.82 -12.58 7.48
C SER A 95 -12.37 -13.94 7.86
N GLY A 96 -12.28 -14.34 9.14
CA GLY A 96 -12.79 -15.61 9.65
C GLY A 96 -14.30 -15.74 9.52
N ARG A 97 -15.05 -14.64 9.56
CA ARG A 97 -16.50 -14.65 9.31
C ARG A 97 -16.82 -15.04 7.87
N TYR A 98 -16.02 -14.55 6.92
CA TYR A 98 -16.17 -14.85 5.50
C TYR A 98 -15.66 -16.25 5.16
N ALA A 99 -14.55 -16.66 5.78
CA ALA A 99 -14.01 -18.00 5.64
C ALA A 99 -14.99 -19.08 6.11
N LEU A 100 -15.67 -18.87 7.26
CA LEU A 100 -16.72 -19.77 7.75
C LEU A 100 -17.92 -19.86 6.79
N GLY A 101 -18.23 -18.76 6.10
CA GLY A 101 -19.30 -18.72 5.10
C GLY A 101 -18.89 -19.23 3.71
N GLY A 102 -17.60 -19.53 3.48
CA GLY A 102 -17.09 -19.85 2.14
C GLY A 102 -17.15 -18.68 1.15
N ILE A 103 -17.28 -17.44 1.63
CA ILE A 103 -17.46 -16.24 0.81
C ILE A 103 -16.11 -15.53 0.66
N SER A 104 -15.85 -14.94 -0.50
CA SER A 104 -14.68 -14.08 -0.70
C SER A 104 -14.76 -12.81 0.16
N ILE A 105 -13.61 -12.30 0.64
CA ILE A 105 -13.63 -11.08 1.45
C ILE A 105 -14.08 -9.91 0.56
N PRO A 106 -15.13 -9.17 0.94
CA PRO A 106 -15.59 -8.05 0.14
C PRO A 106 -14.61 -6.87 0.27
N ILE A 107 -14.39 -6.19 -0.86
CA ILE A 107 -13.45 -5.07 -0.97
C ILE A 107 -13.81 -3.90 -0.05
N ASN A 108 -15.09 -3.71 0.28
CA ASN A 108 -15.59 -2.61 1.12
C ASN A 108 -15.04 -2.63 2.55
N ILE A 109 -14.55 -3.78 3.03
CA ILE A 109 -13.91 -3.90 4.34
C ILE A 109 -12.59 -3.14 4.38
N VAL A 110 -11.89 -3.05 3.25
CA VAL A 110 -10.67 -2.25 3.15
C VAL A 110 -11.04 -0.77 3.03
N ARG A 111 -10.39 0.09 3.85
CA ARG A 111 -10.65 1.54 3.81
C ARG A 111 -10.41 2.10 2.42
N VAL A 112 -11.23 3.07 1.98
CA VAL A 112 -11.22 3.65 0.62
C VAL A 112 -9.81 4.10 0.19
N HIS A 113 -9.07 4.78 1.06
CA HIS A 113 -7.71 5.26 0.75
C HIS A 113 -6.68 4.14 0.54
N ARG A 114 -6.97 2.89 0.96
CA ARG A 114 -6.15 1.70 0.70
C ARG A 114 -6.55 0.97 -0.59
N ARG A 115 -7.71 1.33 -1.15
CA ARG A 115 -8.26 0.80 -2.41
C ARG A 115 -7.88 1.63 -3.64
N LYS A 116 -7.14 2.72 -3.45
CA LYS A 116 -6.74 3.60 -4.54
C LYS A 116 -5.30 3.29 -4.93
N LEU A 117 -5.15 2.58 -6.05
CA LEU A 117 -3.86 2.32 -6.72
C LEU A 117 -3.52 3.31 -7.83
N THR A 118 -4.31 4.36 -8.00
CA THR A 118 -4.08 5.38 -9.03
C THR A 118 -3.25 6.54 -8.49
N MET A 119 -2.19 6.87 -9.22
CA MET A 119 -1.45 8.13 -9.08
C MET A 119 -2.14 9.31 -9.78
N GLU A 120 -3.36 9.12 -10.31
CA GLU A 120 -4.15 10.18 -10.95
C GLU A 120 -4.50 11.26 -9.92
N GLY A 121 -3.60 12.24 -9.87
CA GLY A 121 -3.84 13.62 -9.51
C GLY A 121 -3.35 14.43 -10.70
N GLU A 122 -4.25 15.21 -11.27
CA GLU A 122 -3.98 16.19 -12.31
C GLU A 122 -2.69 16.96 -12.01
N LEU A 123 -1.95 17.35 -13.06
CA LEU A 123 -0.83 18.29 -13.01
C LEU A 123 -1.27 19.72 -12.57
N GLY A 124 -2.31 19.86 -11.76
CA GLY A 124 -2.69 21.09 -11.07
C GLY A 124 -2.04 21.12 -9.69
N GLY A 125 -0.98 21.91 -9.56
CA GLY A 125 -0.23 22.07 -8.32
C GLY A 125 -1.14 22.27 -7.09
N LYS A 126 -0.77 21.61 -5.98
CA LYS A 126 -1.26 21.76 -4.59
C LYS A 126 -2.06 20.62 -3.95
N LYS A 127 -2.32 19.46 -4.58
CA LYS A 127 -3.02 18.35 -3.88
C LYS A 127 -2.33 16.98 -3.82
N ILE A 128 -1.16 16.81 -4.47
CA ILE A 128 -0.51 15.49 -4.62
C ILE A 128 0.12 14.96 -3.32
N LEU A 129 0.54 15.83 -2.37
CA LEU A 129 1.28 15.37 -1.20
C LEU A 129 0.43 14.62 -0.16
N ARG A 130 -0.87 14.91 0.00
CA ARG A 130 -1.62 14.37 1.15
C ARG A 130 -2.03 12.90 1.01
N SER A 131 -2.21 12.38 -0.21
CA SER A 131 -2.60 10.97 -0.39
C SER A 131 -1.39 10.02 -0.47
N CYS A 132 -0.22 10.49 -0.91
CA CYS A 132 0.97 9.65 -1.06
C CYS A 132 1.85 9.57 0.19
N PHE A 133 1.84 10.56 1.08
CA PHE A 133 2.73 10.55 2.25
C PHE A 133 2.52 9.36 3.19
N ARG A 134 1.29 8.86 3.32
CA ARG A 134 1.02 7.65 4.14
C ARG A 134 1.37 6.33 3.42
N PHE A 135 1.56 6.37 2.10
CA PHE A 135 2.07 5.25 1.30
C PHE A 135 3.61 5.23 1.33
N LEU A 136 4.26 6.40 1.29
CA LEU A 136 5.72 6.54 1.35
C LEU A 136 6.31 6.06 2.69
N VAL A 137 5.66 6.38 3.81
CA VAL A 137 6.10 5.93 5.16
C VAL A 137 5.99 4.40 5.31
N ILE A 138 5.07 3.74 4.58
CA ILE A 138 4.97 2.27 4.62
C ILE A 138 5.95 1.61 3.64
N PHE A 139 6.23 2.22 2.47
CA PHE A 139 7.25 1.69 1.57
C PHE A 139 8.66 1.74 2.16
N ARG A 140 8.98 2.73 3.01
CA ARG A 140 10.27 2.76 3.72
C ARG A 140 10.42 1.62 4.74
N LEU A 141 9.33 1.02 5.22
CA LEU A 141 9.35 -0.12 6.14
C LEU A 141 9.29 -1.49 5.45
N SER A 142 9.17 -1.54 4.12
CA SER A 142 9.22 -2.79 3.34
C SER A 142 10.43 -2.88 2.40
N ALA A 143 11.31 -1.87 2.40
CA ALA A 143 12.60 -1.91 1.71
C ALA A 143 13.77 -2.35 2.62
N GLU A 144 13.52 -2.52 3.91
CA GLU A 144 14.47 -3.08 4.89
C GLU A 144 13.96 -4.45 5.34
N LYS A 145 14.05 -5.44 4.45
CA LYS A 145 14.21 -6.89 4.72
C LYS A 145 14.20 -7.68 3.41
#